data_AF-A0A4R1K358-F1
#
_entry.id   AF-A0A4R1K358-F1
#
_cell.length_a   1.000
_cell.length_b   1.000
_cell.length_c   1.000
_cell.angle_alpha   90.00
_cell.angle_beta   90.00
_cell.angle_gamma   90.00
#
_symmetry.space_group_name_H-M   'P 1'
#
loop_
_entity.id
_entity.type
_entity.pdbx_description
1 polymer ?
#
loop_
_entity_poly.entity_id
_entity_poly.type
_entity_poly.pdbx_seq_one_letter_code
_entity_poly.pdbx_strand_id
1 'polypeptide(L)'
;MPYNYSRTNHNPLLYEIELTVNDRKLLASHVGLLLLGKHSHVATILAAKHRNVSASTDQMINRAQRQLVVKTDVERWKRDGWLFQMMTWISLRVEQHGQKLMLQAPHTNPAQHGIDGLGLILTTANTVQNLIISEDKYTENPRTTLKNDVWPEFNLFETGEFDSHLVTQITVLLSNLSEAEIDRIIENDIYNISNRIYRAGITPKSSHSNAKKRKRLFKGYDKCVSGTNHNRRQALTFSQPDIRTWMDDFSAEIYAYLETQRP
;
A
#
# COMPACT_ATOMS: atom_id res chain seq x y z
N MET A 1 -9.97 -6.41 13.23
CA MET A 1 -8.95 -6.21 12.18
C MET A 1 -9.40 -6.98 10.94
N PRO A 2 -9.37 -6.39 9.73
CA PRO A 2 -9.93 -7.02 8.52
C PRO A 2 -9.05 -8.09 7.87
N TYR A 3 -7.83 -8.30 8.39
CA TYR A 3 -6.84 -9.18 7.80
C TYR A 3 -6.28 -10.19 8.80
N ASN A 4 -5.90 -11.35 8.26
CA ASN A 4 -4.94 -12.28 8.81
C ASN A 4 -3.68 -12.31 7.95
N TYR A 5 -2.55 -12.64 8.56
CA TYR A 5 -1.24 -12.65 7.92
C TYR A 5 -0.56 -14.00 8.05
N SER A 6 -0.04 -14.52 6.95
CA SER A 6 0.95 -15.60 6.95
C SER A 6 2.30 -15.03 6.51
N ARG A 7 3.37 -15.34 7.24
CA ARG A 7 4.71 -14.82 6.96
C ARG A 7 5.62 -15.95 6.50
N THR A 8 6.27 -15.77 5.35
CA THR A 8 7.22 -16.74 4.81
C THR A 8 8.57 -16.07 4.59
N ASN A 9 9.61 -16.62 5.20
CA ASN A 9 10.98 -16.18 4.96
C ASN A 9 11.55 -16.92 3.74
N HIS A 10 11.83 -16.19 2.66
CA HIS A 10 12.40 -16.74 1.43
C HIS A 10 13.91 -16.51 1.32
N ASN A 11 14.61 -16.36 2.44
CA ASN A 11 16.03 -16.07 2.50
C ASN A 11 16.87 -16.85 1.47
N PRO A 12 17.87 -16.20 0.84
CA PRO A 12 18.24 -14.78 1.01
C PRO A 12 17.40 -13.77 0.19
N LEU A 13 16.32 -14.23 -0.47
CA LEU A 13 15.67 -13.42 -1.51
C LEU A 13 14.84 -12.27 -0.94
N LEU A 14 13.86 -12.56 -0.07
CA LEU A 14 12.91 -11.58 0.45
C LEU A 14 12.14 -12.13 1.66
N TYR A 15 11.38 -11.26 2.32
CA TYR A 15 10.33 -11.63 3.28
C TYR A 15 8.94 -11.45 2.67
N GLU A 16 8.15 -12.52 2.64
CA GLU A 16 6.79 -12.50 2.10
C GLU A 16 5.77 -12.43 3.23
N ILE A 17 4.78 -11.58 3.04
CA ILE A 17 3.57 -11.49 3.85
C ILE A 17 2.39 -11.81 2.92
N GLU A 18 1.73 -12.93 3.18
CA GLU A 18 0.50 -13.33 2.48
C GLU A 18 -0.70 -12.83 3.29
N LEU A 19 -1.51 -12.00 2.64
CA LEU A 19 -2.71 -11.38 3.18
C LEU A 19 -3.92 -12.27 2.94
N THR A 20 -4.70 -12.50 3.98
CA THR A 20 -6.02 -13.13 3.91
C THR A 20 -7.05 -12.18 4.49
N VAL A 21 -8.12 -11.90 3.75
CA VAL A 21 -9.25 -11.10 4.25
C VAL A 21 -10.18 -12.01 5.03
N ASN A 22 -10.27 -11.81 6.35
CA ASN A 22 -11.18 -12.55 7.22
C ASN A 22 -12.48 -11.79 7.54
N ASP A 23 -12.49 -10.47 7.32
CA ASP A 23 -13.70 -9.64 7.44
C ASP A 23 -13.76 -8.62 6.29
N ARG A 24 -14.43 -9.03 5.20
CA ARG A 24 -14.56 -8.23 3.97
C ARG A 24 -15.44 -6.99 4.17
N LYS A 25 -16.47 -7.08 5.02
CA LYS A 25 -17.35 -5.93 5.32
C LYS A 25 -16.62 -4.86 6.11
N LEU A 26 -15.85 -5.25 7.13
CA LEU A 26 -15.01 -4.31 7.87
C LEU A 26 -13.97 -3.66 6.94
N LEU A 27 -13.34 -4.46 6.07
CA LEU A 27 -12.41 -3.92 5.07
C LEU A 27 -13.10 -2.91 4.14
N ALA A 28 -14.30 -3.24 3.65
CA ALA A 28 -15.08 -2.38 2.78
C ALA A 28 -15.43 -1.06 3.46
N SER A 29 -15.73 -1.09 4.76
CA SER A 29 -15.98 0.14 5.52
C SER A 29 -14.74 1.04 5.61
N HIS A 30 -13.56 0.47 5.87
CA HIS A 30 -12.31 1.23 5.89
C HIS A 30 -11.98 1.80 4.51
N VAL A 31 -12.09 0.99 3.44
CA VAL A 31 -11.85 1.48 2.07
C VAL A 31 -12.88 2.55 1.67
N GLY A 32 -14.14 2.39 2.04
CA GLY A 32 -15.17 3.42 1.83
C GLY A 32 -14.82 4.75 2.50
N LEU A 33 -14.29 4.72 3.72
CA LEU A 33 -13.77 5.93 4.38
C LEU A 33 -12.56 6.53 3.65
N LEU A 34 -11.66 5.70 3.10
CA LEU A 34 -10.55 6.18 2.27
C LEU A 34 -11.06 6.89 0.99
N LEU A 35 -12.07 6.34 0.32
CA LEU A 35 -12.71 6.96 -0.85
C LEU A 35 -13.34 8.32 -0.52
N LEU A 36 -13.83 8.49 0.71
CA LEU A 36 -14.38 9.75 1.22
C LEU A 36 -13.28 10.73 1.67
N GLY A 37 -12.00 10.42 1.45
CA GLY A 37 -10.86 11.25 1.87
C GLY A 37 -10.57 11.20 3.37
N LYS A 38 -11.17 10.26 4.12
CA LYS A 38 -11.08 10.17 5.59
C LYS A 38 -9.93 9.29 6.06
N HIS A 39 -8.78 9.32 5.38
CA HIS A 39 -7.62 8.48 5.70
C HIS A 39 -7.12 8.64 7.15
N SER A 40 -7.13 9.86 7.70
CA SER A 40 -6.76 10.11 9.10
C SER A 40 -7.74 9.48 10.11
N HIS A 41 -9.02 9.37 9.75
CA HIS A 41 -10.00 8.66 10.57
C HIS A 41 -9.73 7.16 10.57
N VAL A 42 -9.49 6.57 9.38
CA VAL A 42 -9.11 5.16 9.26
C VAL A 42 -7.85 4.85 10.07
N ALA A 43 -6.81 5.69 9.96
CA ALA A 43 -5.59 5.53 10.76
C ALA A 43 -5.86 5.55 12.28
N THR A 44 -6.81 6.39 12.73
CA THR A 44 -7.19 6.47 14.14
C THR A 44 -7.95 5.21 14.60
N ILE A 45 -8.90 4.74 13.79
CA ILE A 45 -9.67 3.51 14.04
C ILE A 45 -8.72 2.31 14.15
N LEU A 46 -7.78 2.18 13.22
CA LEU A 46 -6.81 1.08 13.21
C LEU A 46 -5.82 1.14 14.40
N ALA A 47 -5.62 2.31 14.99
CA ALA A 47 -4.86 2.47 16.23
C ALA A 47 -5.69 2.19 17.50
N ALA A 48 -6.87 1.59 17.36
CA ALA A 48 -7.83 1.32 18.45
C ALA A 48 -8.23 2.57 19.26
N LYS A 49 -8.18 3.75 18.62
CA LYS A 49 -8.61 5.01 19.24
C LYS A 49 -10.04 5.30 18.85
N HIS A 50 -10.87 5.66 19.82
CA HIS A 50 -12.23 6.10 19.55
C HIS A 50 -12.22 7.48 18.91
N ARG A 51 -12.89 7.60 17.76
CA ARG A 51 -13.12 8.88 17.08
C ARG A 51 -14.45 8.82 16.36
N ASN A 52 -15.30 9.80 16.62
CA ASN A 52 -16.51 9.96 15.85
C ASN A 52 -16.13 10.36 14.43
N VAL A 53 -16.60 9.61 13.45
CA VAL A 53 -16.47 9.96 12.04
C VAL A 53 -17.56 10.97 11.74
N SER A 54 -17.20 12.18 11.29
CA SER A 54 -18.19 13.16 10.86
C SER A 54 -19.00 12.62 9.68
N ALA A 55 -20.27 13.00 9.56
CA ALA A 55 -21.08 12.64 8.40
C ALA A 55 -20.41 13.14 7.10
N SER A 56 -20.51 12.35 6.02
CA SER A 56 -20.11 12.80 4.68
C SER A 56 -21.26 13.56 4.03
N THR A 57 -20.96 14.48 3.13
CA THR A 57 -21.99 15.09 2.29
C THR A 57 -22.43 14.11 1.19
N ASP A 58 -23.67 14.25 0.72
CA ASP A 58 -24.17 13.45 -0.42
C ASP A 58 -23.28 13.56 -1.65
N GLN A 59 -22.67 14.72 -1.90
CA GLN A 59 -21.78 14.93 -3.05
C GLN A 59 -20.49 14.11 -2.94
N MET A 60 -19.92 13.98 -1.74
CA MET A 60 -18.75 13.13 -1.51
C MET A 60 -19.09 11.66 -1.74
N ILE A 61 -20.25 11.22 -1.24
CA ILE A 61 -20.75 9.85 -1.41
C ILE A 61 -21.00 9.56 -2.88
N ASN A 62 -21.75 10.42 -3.57
CA ASN A 62 -22.05 10.29 -4.99
C ASN A 62 -20.78 10.25 -5.84
N ARG A 63 -19.76 11.05 -5.50
CA ARG A 63 -18.47 11.02 -6.19
C ARG A 63 -17.76 9.68 -5.97
N ALA A 64 -17.62 9.23 -4.73
CA ALA A 64 -16.96 7.96 -4.39
C ALA A 64 -17.64 6.78 -5.11
N GLN A 65 -18.97 6.76 -5.14
CA GLN A 65 -19.75 5.74 -5.83
C GLN A 65 -19.54 5.75 -7.35
N ARG A 66 -19.51 6.93 -7.98
CA ARG A 66 -19.20 7.03 -9.41
C ARG A 66 -17.83 6.46 -9.76
N GLN A 67 -16.85 6.53 -8.86
CA GLN A 67 -15.52 5.95 -9.07
C GLN A 67 -15.50 4.42 -8.97
N LEU A 68 -16.52 3.80 -8.36
CA LEU A 68 -16.68 2.35 -8.26
C LEU A 68 -17.44 1.74 -9.44
N VAL A 69 -18.27 2.53 -10.11
CA VAL A 69 -19.05 2.11 -11.29
C VAL A 69 -18.14 2.06 -12.51
N VAL A 70 -18.12 0.91 -13.19
CA VAL A 70 -17.28 0.64 -14.35
C VAL A 70 -18.16 0.22 -15.53
N LYS A 71 -17.84 0.69 -16.75
CA LYS A 71 -18.58 0.41 -17.99
C LYS A 71 -17.74 -0.39 -18.99
N THR A 72 -16.43 -0.39 -18.82
CA THR A 72 -15.47 -1.09 -19.70
C THR A 72 -14.51 -1.93 -18.87
N ASP A 73 -13.89 -2.93 -19.51
CA ASP A 73 -12.86 -3.74 -18.85
C ASP A 73 -11.63 -2.92 -18.44
N VAL A 74 -11.32 -1.85 -19.18
CA VAL A 74 -10.23 -0.93 -18.85
C VAL A 74 -10.53 -0.13 -17.57
N GLU A 75 -11.74 0.39 -17.44
CA GLU A 75 -12.17 1.06 -16.21
C GLU A 75 -12.20 0.10 -15.03
N ARG A 76 -12.69 -1.12 -15.24
CA ARG A 76 -12.67 -2.21 -14.27
C ARG A 76 -11.25 -2.52 -13.79
N TRP A 77 -10.28 -2.60 -14.71
CA TRP A 77 -8.88 -2.80 -14.35
C TRP A 77 -8.31 -1.67 -13.50
N LYS A 78 -8.56 -0.41 -13.87
CA LYS A 78 -8.11 0.76 -13.09
C LYS A 78 -8.72 0.79 -11.69
N ARG A 79 -10.02 0.51 -11.59
CA ARG A 79 -10.77 0.44 -10.34
C ARG A 79 -10.21 -0.66 -9.43
N ASP A 80 -9.95 -1.86 -9.95
CA ASP A 80 -9.38 -2.98 -9.18
C ASP A 80 -7.96 -2.67 -8.68
N GLY A 81 -7.11 -2.07 -9.53
CA GLY A 81 -5.77 -1.61 -9.14
C GLY A 81 -5.80 -0.61 -8.00
N TRP A 82 -6.70 0.36 -8.09
CA TRP A 82 -6.87 1.39 -7.06
C TRP A 82 -7.40 0.83 -5.73
N LEU A 83 -8.39 -0.07 -5.78
CA LEU A 83 -8.88 -0.75 -4.58
C LEU A 83 -7.78 -1.60 -3.95
N PHE A 84 -6.96 -2.28 -4.75
CA PHE A 84 -5.82 -3.04 -4.27
C PHE A 84 -4.81 -2.15 -3.51
N GLN A 85 -4.46 -0.98 -4.05
CA GLN A 85 -3.60 0.00 -3.36
C GLN A 85 -4.19 0.46 -2.01
N MET A 86 -5.51 0.67 -1.93
CA MET A 86 -6.15 1.01 -0.64
C MET A 86 -6.10 -0.16 0.35
N MET A 87 -6.26 -1.39 -0.13
CA MET A 87 -6.15 -2.58 0.71
C MET A 87 -4.74 -2.74 1.27
N THR A 88 -3.71 -2.60 0.44
CA THR A 88 -2.29 -2.71 0.84
C THR A 88 -1.88 -1.60 1.80
N TRP A 89 -2.46 -0.40 1.65
CA TRP A 89 -2.30 0.73 2.58
C TRP A 89 -2.84 0.41 3.98
N ILE A 90 -4.07 -0.12 4.05
CA ILE A 90 -4.67 -0.56 5.32
C ILE A 90 -3.81 -1.66 5.93
N SER A 91 -3.33 -2.60 5.11
CA SER A 91 -2.47 -3.69 5.59
C SER A 91 -1.21 -3.14 6.25
N LEU A 92 -0.56 -2.17 5.61
CA LEU A 92 0.66 -1.58 6.16
C LEU A 92 0.42 -0.89 7.50
N ARG A 93 -0.71 -0.17 7.65
CA ARG A 93 -1.11 0.43 8.93
C ARG A 93 -1.33 -0.62 10.02
N VAL A 94 -1.97 -1.75 9.69
CA VAL A 94 -2.24 -2.84 10.64
C VAL A 94 -0.95 -3.55 11.03
N GLU A 95 -0.08 -3.86 10.06
CA GLU A 95 1.20 -4.53 10.31
C GLU A 95 2.14 -3.71 11.19
N GLN A 96 2.14 -2.38 11.03
CA GLN A 96 2.99 -1.45 11.78
C GLN A 96 2.26 -0.84 12.99
N HIS A 97 1.22 -1.52 13.50
CA HIS A 97 0.51 -1.05 14.67
C HIS A 97 1.46 -0.85 15.87
N GLY A 98 1.32 0.29 16.56
CA GLY A 98 2.18 0.68 17.67
C GLY A 98 3.49 1.38 17.27
N GLN A 99 3.85 1.40 15.98
CA GLN A 99 4.99 2.16 15.48
C GLN A 99 4.62 3.63 15.22
N LYS A 100 5.61 4.52 15.27
CA LYS A 100 5.45 5.93 14.85
C LYS A 100 5.48 6.03 13.32
N LEU A 101 4.42 5.52 12.70
CA LEU A 101 4.25 5.45 11.24
C LEU A 101 3.59 6.73 10.69
N MET A 102 4.35 7.46 9.87
CA MET A 102 3.83 8.47 8.95
C MET A 102 3.60 7.80 7.59
N LEU A 103 2.41 7.91 7.01
CA LEU A 103 2.06 7.20 5.79
C LEU A 103 1.26 8.14 4.89
N GLN A 104 1.68 8.27 3.63
CA GLN A 104 1.03 9.07 2.61
C GLN A 104 -0.42 8.60 2.42
N ALA A 105 -1.35 9.54 2.23
CA ALA A 105 -2.72 9.19 1.92
C ALA A 105 -2.77 8.41 0.59
N PRO A 106 -3.68 7.42 0.44
CA PRO A 106 -3.89 6.77 -0.85
C PRO A 106 -4.27 7.78 -1.93
N HIS A 107 -3.98 7.45 -3.18
CA HIS A 107 -4.42 8.23 -4.33
C HIS A 107 -5.95 8.45 -4.33
N THR A 108 -6.38 9.61 -4.80
CA THR A 108 -7.81 10.00 -4.77
C THR A 108 -8.58 9.55 -6.00
N ASN A 109 -7.89 8.99 -7.01
CA ASN A 109 -8.48 8.60 -8.29
C ASN A 109 -7.69 7.43 -8.92
N PRO A 110 -8.37 6.43 -9.53
CA PRO A 110 -7.73 5.31 -10.19
C PRO A 110 -6.64 5.59 -11.24
N ALA A 111 -6.66 6.77 -11.88
CA ALA A 111 -5.71 7.12 -12.94
C ALA A 111 -4.57 8.05 -12.45
N GLN A 112 -4.46 8.28 -11.15
CA GLN A 112 -3.43 9.14 -10.59
C GLN A 112 -2.05 8.45 -10.68
N HIS A 113 -1.05 9.16 -11.18
CA HIS A 113 0.34 8.72 -11.21
C HIS A 113 1.09 9.21 -9.97
N GLY A 114 2.06 8.44 -9.48
CA GLY A 114 2.87 8.72 -8.30
C GLY A 114 3.32 7.43 -7.64
N ILE A 115 4.00 7.54 -6.49
CA ILE A 115 4.37 6.37 -5.67
C ILE A 115 3.10 5.69 -5.18
N ASP A 116 2.95 4.39 -5.42
CA ASP A 116 1.75 3.65 -5.00
C ASP A 116 1.57 3.67 -3.46
N GLY A 117 2.66 3.63 -2.70
CA GLY A 117 2.63 3.87 -1.26
C GLY A 117 3.97 4.29 -0.67
N LEU A 118 3.96 5.36 0.12
CA LEU A 118 5.15 5.91 0.79
C LEU A 118 4.91 6.07 2.29
N GLY A 119 5.81 5.51 3.12
CA GLY A 119 5.75 5.63 4.57
C GLY A 119 7.09 5.74 5.27
N LEU A 120 7.08 6.32 6.47
CA LEU A 120 8.23 6.49 7.35
C LEU A 120 7.90 5.91 8.71
N ILE A 121 8.77 5.06 9.22
CA ILE A 121 8.77 4.67 10.63
C ILE A 121 9.85 5.49 11.31
N LEU A 122 9.43 6.35 12.25
CA LEU A 122 10.35 7.18 13.02
C LEU A 122 10.68 6.51 14.35
N THR A 123 11.92 6.71 14.80
CA THR A 123 12.30 6.43 16.18
C THR A 123 11.67 7.45 17.13
N THR A 124 11.81 7.22 18.45
CA THR A 124 11.40 8.21 19.46
C THR A 124 12.18 9.52 19.37
N ALA A 125 13.39 9.50 18.78
CA ALA A 125 14.24 10.65 18.54
C ALA A 125 13.98 11.34 17.19
N ASN A 126 12.88 11.01 16.50
CA ASN A 126 12.52 11.54 15.17
C ASN A 126 13.57 11.26 14.07
N THR A 127 14.36 10.19 14.19
CA THR A 127 15.19 9.69 13.08
C THR A 127 14.44 8.63 12.28
N VAL A 128 14.74 8.49 10.99
CA VAL A 128 14.08 7.48 10.16
C VAL A 128 14.68 6.12 10.44
N GLN A 129 13.87 5.22 11.00
CA GLN A 129 14.22 3.82 11.13
C GLN A 129 14.04 3.09 9.80
N ASN A 130 12.89 3.29 9.14
CA ASN A 130 12.58 2.68 7.85
C ASN A 130 11.86 3.69 6.94
N LEU A 131 12.32 3.80 5.70
CA LEU A 131 11.61 4.43 4.59
C LEU A 131 10.98 3.33 3.74
N ILE A 132 9.65 3.21 3.78
CA ILE A 132 8.91 2.17 3.07
C ILE A 132 8.42 2.72 1.74
N ILE A 133 8.86 2.10 0.65
CA ILE A 133 8.48 2.41 -0.73
C ILE A 133 7.71 1.19 -1.27
N SER A 134 6.44 1.38 -1.59
CA SER A 134 5.55 0.32 -2.06
C SER A 134 5.23 0.51 -3.54
N GLU A 135 5.26 -0.59 -4.27
CA GLU A 135 4.74 -0.72 -5.63
C GLU A 135 3.70 -1.84 -5.64
N ASP A 136 2.43 -1.47 -5.80
CA ASP A 136 1.29 -2.35 -5.56
C ASP A 136 0.52 -2.55 -6.87
N LYS A 137 0.72 -3.71 -7.50
CA LYS A 137 0.13 -4.00 -8.81
C LYS A 137 -0.93 -5.09 -8.72
N TYR A 138 -2.16 -4.71 -9.03
CA TYR A 138 -3.20 -5.65 -9.42
C TYR A 138 -2.89 -6.21 -10.80
N THR A 139 -2.75 -7.54 -10.93
CA THR A 139 -2.36 -8.14 -12.20
C THR A 139 -2.73 -9.61 -12.37
N GLU A 140 -3.09 -9.96 -13.59
CA GLU A 140 -3.27 -11.32 -14.07
C GLU A 140 -1.97 -11.83 -14.70
N ASN A 141 -0.86 -11.10 -14.66
CA ASN A 141 0.44 -11.54 -15.18
C ASN A 141 1.58 -11.18 -14.21
N PRO A 142 1.52 -11.71 -12.96
CA PRO A 142 2.33 -11.19 -11.85
C PRO A 142 3.83 -11.27 -12.10
N ARG A 143 4.34 -12.32 -12.75
CA ARG A 143 5.77 -12.42 -13.03
C ARG A 143 6.25 -11.36 -14.02
N THR A 144 5.45 -11.09 -15.05
CA THR A 144 5.75 -10.11 -16.09
C THR A 144 5.66 -8.70 -15.52
N THR A 145 4.60 -8.39 -14.79
CA THR A 145 4.41 -7.11 -14.08
C THR A 145 5.55 -6.82 -13.11
N LEU A 146 5.96 -7.80 -12.30
CA LEU A 146 7.13 -7.63 -11.43
C LEU A 146 8.40 -7.32 -12.25
N LYS A 147 8.62 -8.05 -13.36
CA LYS A 147 9.82 -7.88 -14.19
C LYS A 147 9.92 -6.51 -14.85
N ASN A 148 8.81 -6.06 -15.42
CA ASN A 148 8.79 -4.99 -16.39
C ASN A 148 8.31 -3.66 -15.79
N ASP A 149 7.60 -3.71 -14.67
CA ASP A 149 6.99 -2.53 -14.06
C ASP A 149 7.63 -2.29 -12.69
N VAL A 150 7.54 -3.25 -11.76
CA VAL A 150 7.98 -3.06 -10.36
C VAL A 150 9.50 -3.01 -10.19
N TRP A 151 10.25 -3.95 -10.76
CA TRP A 151 11.72 -3.95 -10.62
C TRP A 151 12.40 -2.74 -11.24
N PRO A 152 12.01 -2.27 -12.44
CA PRO A 152 12.56 -1.03 -12.99
C PRO A 152 12.30 0.17 -12.08
N GLU A 153 11.08 0.31 -11.55
CA GLU A 153 10.73 1.42 -10.65
C GLU A 153 11.51 1.38 -9.33
N PHE A 154 11.63 0.21 -8.70
CA PHE A 154 12.51 0.03 -7.54
C PHE A 154 13.96 0.35 -7.84
N ASN A 155 14.46 0.05 -9.05
CA ASN A 155 15.81 0.41 -9.43
C ASN A 155 16.00 1.93 -9.50
N LEU A 156 15.00 2.70 -9.99
CA LEU A 156 15.06 4.16 -10.01
C LEU A 156 15.17 4.75 -8.60
N PHE A 157 14.46 4.16 -7.63
CA PHE A 157 14.62 4.50 -6.23
C PHE A 157 15.96 4.00 -5.65
N GLU A 158 16.44 2.79 -5.97
CA GLU A 158 17.72 2.28 -5.46
C GLU A 158 18.92 3.12 -5.97
N THR A 159 18.86 3.66 -7.19
CA THR A 159 19.93 4.47 -7.79
C THR A 159 19.82 5.97 -7.48
N GLY A 160 18.76 6.41 -6.79
CA GLY A 160 18.55 7.81 -6.41
C GLY A 160 17.92 8.70 -7.47
N GLU A 161 17.51 8.16 -8.63
CA GLU A 161 16.85 8.93 -9.71
C GLU A 161 15.56 9.62 -9.21
N PHE A 162 14.85 8.98 -8.28
CA PHE A 162 13.62 9.48 -7.68
C PHE A 162 13.80 10.16 -6.32
N ASP A 163 15.03 10.52 -5.92
CA ASP A 163 15.28 11.12 -4.62
C ASP A 163 14.59 12.48 -4.45
N SER A 164 14.55 13.32 -5.49
CA SER A 164 13.82 14.59 -5.46
C SER A 164 12.31 14.40 -5.23
N HIS A 165 11.76 13.33 -5.78
CA HIS A 165 10.37 12.94 -5.57
C HIS A 165 10.13 12.48 -4.14
N LEU A 166 11.03 11.64 -3.59
CA LEU A 166 10.99 11.21 -2.20
C LEU A 166 11.05 12.39 -1.24
N VAL A 167 12.01 13.30 -1.41
CA VAL A 167 12.17 14.49 -0.55
C VAL A 167 10.88 15.31 -0.52
N THR A 168 10.32 15.62 -1.70
CA THR A 168 9.09 16.41 -1.80
C THR A 168 7.93 15.79 -1.03
N GLN A 169 7.69 14.48 -1.21
CA GLN A 169 6.59 13.79 -0.55
C GLN A 169 6.82 13.63 0.95
N ILE A 170 8.06 13.36 1.36
CA ILE A 170 8.43 13.16 2.77
C ILE A 170 8.30 14.44 3.58
N THR A 171 8.71 15.58 3.04
CA THR A 171 8.53 16.89 3.69
C THR A 171 7.06 17.14 4.03
N VAL A 172 6.14 16.77 3.14
CA VAL A 172 4.69 16.89 3.41
C VAL A 172 4.25 15.95 4.55
N LEU A 173 4.77 14.72 4.59
CA LEU A 173 4.47 13.74 5.65
C LEU A 173 4.97 14.17 7.03
N LEU A 174 6.06 14.92 7.06
CA LEU A 174 6.72 15.38 8.28
C LEU A 174 6.29 16.79 8.71
N SER A 175 5.21 17.33 8.11
CA SER A 175 4.70 18.70 8.36
C SER A 175 4.34 19.01 9.82
N ASN A 176 4.31 18.01 10.70
CA ASN A 176 4.12 18.18 12.14
C ASN A 176 5.43 18.31 12.94
N LEU A 177 6.60 18.28 12.28
CA LEU A 177 7.92 18.51 12.87
C LEU A 177 8.43 19.93 12.55
N SER A 178 9.46 20.38 13.26
CA SER A 178 10.11 21.66 12.95
C SER A 178 10.94 21.59 11.66
N GLU A 179 11.13 22.72 10.97
CA GLU A 179 11.95 22.81 9.74
C GLU A 179 13.36 22.23 9.96
N ALA A 180 14.01 22.57 11.07
CA ALA A 180 15.33 22.06 11.41
C ALA A 180 15.38 20.53 11.69
N GLU A 181 14.27 19.91 12.09
CA GLU A 181 14.17 18.45 12.16
C GLU A 181 13.99 17.82 10.79
N ILE A 182 13.16 18.44 9.93
CA ILE A 182 12.92 17.97 8.56
C ILE A 182 14.21 18.01 7.76
N ASP A 183 14.96 19.12 7.79
CA ASP A 183 16.23 19.26 7.09
C ASP A 183 17.23 18.18 7.52
N ARG A 184 17.33 17.93 8.84
CA ARG A 184 18.18 16.88 9.39
C ARG A 184 17.78 15.48 8.88
N ILE A 185 16.49 15.18 8.83
CA ILE A 185 15.99 13.90 8.31
C ILE A 185 16.34 13.76 6.82
N ILE A 186 16.14 14.81 6.03
CA ILE A 186 16.46 14.80 4.59
C ILE A 186 17.95 14.54 4.38
N GLU A 187 18.81 15.30 5.05
CA GLU A 187 20.27 15.23 4.89
C GLU A 187 20.86 13.89 5.35
N ASN A 188 20.38 13.35 6.47
CA ASN A 188 21.02 12.21 7.12
C ASN A 188 20.36 10.86 6.81
N ASP A 189 19.05 10.85 6.58
CA ASP A 189 18.28 9.61 6.60
C ASP A 189 17.66 9.23 5.25
N ILE A 190 17.16 10.20 4.47
CA ILE A 190 16.39 9.91 3.24
C ILE A 190 17.29 9.37 2.13
N TYR A 191 18.48 9.94 1.96
CA TYR A 191 19.47 9.47 1.00
C TYR A 191 20.16 8.17 1.44
N ASN A 192 20.02 7.78 2.70
CA ASN A 192 20.59 6.54 3.20
C ASN A 192 19.76 5.33 2.72
N ILE A 193 20.20 4.73 1.61
CA ILE A 193 19.55 3.57 1.00
C ILE A 193 19.37 2.38 1.96
N SER A 194 20.22 2.26 2.99
CA SER A 194 20.13 1.15 3.96
C SER A 194 18.87 1.19 4.82
N ASN A 195 18.24 2.37 4.95
CA ASN A 195 16.96 2.57 5.63
C ASN A 195 15.76 2.27 4.71
N ARG A 196 15.97 2.08 3.39
CA ARG A 196 14.88 1.85 2.43
C ARG A 196 14.41 0.40 2.47
N ILE A 197 13.11 0.24 2.67
CA ILE A 197 12.36 -1.01 2.55
C ILE A 197 11.51 -0.91 1.30
N TYR A 198 11.75 -1.80 0.35
CA TYR A 198 10.98 -1.94 -0.88
C TYR A 198 9.92 -3.01 -0.65
N ARG A 199 8.65 -2.69 -0.91
CA ARG A 199 7.51 -3.57 -0.70
C ARG A 199 6.75 -3.77 -2.01
N ALA A 200 6.86 -4.96 -2.60
CA ALA A 200 6.12 -5.32 -3.81
C ALA A 200 4.77 -5.96 -3.46
N GLY A 201 3.67 -5.25 -3.67
CA GLY A 201 2.32 -5.81 -3.60
C GLY A 201 1.91 -6.44 -4.92
N ILE A 202 1.47 -7.70 -4.90
CA ILE A 202 1.11 -8.43 -6.11
C ILE A 202 -0.02 -9.43 -5.84
N THR A 203 -0.83 -9.71 -6.86
CA THR A 203 -1.87 -10.75 -6.86
C THR A 203 -1.35 -12.04 -7.52
N PRO A 204 -0.94 -13.08 -6.77
CA PRO A 204 -0.42 -14.31 -7.37
C PRO A 204 -1.52 -15.13 -8.05
N LYS A 205 -1.17 -15.77 -9.17
CA LYS A 205 -2.01 -16.83 -9.76
C LYS A 205 -2.06 -18.09 -8.89
N SER A 206 -3.09 -18.91 -9.06
CA SER A 206 -3.21 -20.27 -8.52
C SER A 206 -1.99 -21.16 -8.81
N SER A 207 -1.30 -20.93 -9.94
CA SER A 207 -0.04 -21.60 -10.27
C SER A 207 1.10 -21.31 -9.29
N HIS A 208 0.98 -20.27 -8.45
CA HIS A 208 1.89 -19.94 -7.35
C HIS A 208 1.37 -20.45 -5.98
N SER A 209 0.70 -21.60 -5.96
CA SER A 209 -0.01 -22.15 -4.78
C SER A 209 0.83 -22.49 -3.55
N ASN A 210 2.16 -22.37 -3.59
CA ASN A 210 3.01 -22.68 -2.43
C ASN A 210 4.26 -21.81 -2.38
N ALA A 211 4.90 -21.79 -1.20
CA ALA A 211 6.09 -21.00 -0.90
C ALA A 211 7.20 -21.14 -1.97
N LYS A 212 7.53 -22.36 -2.41
CA LYS A 212 8.58 -22.57 -3.43
C LYS A 212 8.20 -21.93 -4.77
N LYS A 213 6.93 -21.97 -5.16
CA LYS A 213 6.45 -21.34 -6.40
C LYS A 213 6.37 -19.82 -6.25
N ARG A 214 5.95 -19.30 -5.08
CA ARG A 214 5.95 -17.86 -4.78
C ARG A 214 7.36 -17.28 -4.73
N LYS A 215 8.34 -17.96 -4.15
CA LYS A 215 9.75 -17.54 -4.22
C LYS A 215 10.22 -17.31 -5.66
N ARG A 216 9.81 -18.18 -6.60
CA ARG A 216 10.17 -18.03 -8.03
C ARG A 216 9.47 -16.85 -8.71
N LEU A 217 8.30 -16.45 -8.24
CA LEU A 217 7.58 -15.28 -8.75
C LEU A 217 8.43 -14.02 -8.61
N PHE A 218 9.16 -13.89 -7.49
CA PHE A 218 10.01 -12.74 -7.18
C PHE A 218 11.47 -12.89 -7.65
N LYS A 219 11.76 -13.80 -8.59
CA LYS A 219 13.11 -13.97 -9.13
C LYS A 219 13.63 -12.64 -9.72
N GLY A 220 14.80 -12.21 -9.24
CA GLY A 220 15.47 -10.99 -9.69
C GLY A 220 15.31 -9.79 -8.76
N TYR A 221 14.57 -9.92 -7.65
CA TYR A 221 14.41 -8.84 -6.66
C TYR A 221 15.77 -8.40 -6.07
N ASP A 222 16.65 -9.36 -5.82
CA ASP A 222 18.02 -9.15 -5.36
C ASP A 222 18.90 -8.35 -6.35
N LYS A 223 18.48 -8.25 -7.62
CA LYS A 223 19.20 -7.50 -8.65
C LYS A 223 18.78 -6.04 -8.74
N CYS A 224 17.53 -5.71 -8.39
CA CYS A 224 17.03 -4.32 -8.40
C CYS A 224 17.14 -3.65 -7.03
N VAL A 225 17.11 -4.42 -5.94
CA VAL A 225 17.38 -3.94 -4.58
C VAL A 225 18.58 -4.71 -4.05
N SER A 226 19.73 -4.04 -4.04
CA SER A 226 21.02 -4.67 -3.80
C SER A 226 21.37 -4.77 -2.31
N GLY A 227 22.50 -5.41 -2.01
CA GLY A 227 23.02 -5.50 -0.64
C GLY A 227 22.62 -6.76 0.13
N THR A 228 23.30 -6.95 1.26
CA THR A 228 23.22 -8.14 2.13
C THR A 228 22.06 -8.09 3.12
N ASN A 229 21.47 -6.91 3.35
CA ASN A 229 20.30 -6.76 4.20
C ASN A 229 19.02 -7.18 3.43
N HIS A 230 18.68 -8.45 3.53
CA HIS A 230 17.51 -9.01 2.85
C HIS A 230 16.17 -8.50 3.39
N ASN A 231 16.15 -7.87 4.58
CA ASN A 231 14.94 -7.28 5.15
C ASN A 231 14.43 -6.07 4.33
N ARG A 232 15.30 -5.47 3.50
CA ARG A 232 14.95 -4.40 2.55
C ARG A 232 14.02 -4.87 1.43
N ARG A 233 13.92 -6.18 1.18
CA ARG A 233 13.10 -6.77 0.12
C ARG A 233 11.88 -7.44 0.73
N GLN A 234 10.72 -6.82 0.58
CA GLN A 234 9.46 -7.29 1.13
C GLN A 234 8.43 -7.52 0.03
N ALA A 235 7.61 -8.55 0.19
CA ALA A 235 6.50 -8.83 -0.68
C ALA A 235 5.20 -8.88 0.11
N LEU A 236 4.13 -8.29 -0.44
CA LEU A 236 2.76 -8.49 0.02
C LEU A 236 2.01 -9.27 -1.07
N THR A 237 1.51 -10.46 -0.75
CA THR A 237 0.75 -11.27 -1.68
C THR A 237 -0.71 -11.36 -1.27
N PHE A 238 -1.61 -11.20 -2.24
CA PHE A 238 -3.04 -11.43 -2.04
C PHE A 238 -3.55 -12.43 -3.08
N SER A 239 -3.77 -13.67 -2.65
CA SER A 239 -4.19 -14.77 -3.52
C SER A 239 -5.69 -14.98 -3.42
N GLN A 240 -6.39 -14.94 -4.54
CA GLN A 240 -7.80 -15.35 -4.64
C GLN A 240 -7.98 -16.34 -5.81
N PRO A 241 -8.87 -17.34 -5.69
CA PRO A 241 -9.15 -18.26 -6.79
C PRO A 241 -9.63 -17.53 -8.05
N ASP A 242 -10.55 -16.58 -7.87
CA ASP A 242 -10.99 -15.63 -8.89
C ASP A 242 -10.90 -14.21 -8.32
N ILE A 243 -9.77 -13.56 -8.60
CA ILE A 243 -9.52 -12.22 -8.10
C ILE A 243 -10.45 -11.17 -8.73
N ARG A 244 -10.90 -11.40 -9.97
CA ARG A 244 -11.79 -10.46 -10.69
C ARG A 244 -13.17 -10.44 -10.06
N THR A 245 -13.75 -11.61 -9.81
CA THR A 245 -15.03 -11.71 -9.10
C THR A 245 -14.91 -11.20 -7.67
N TRP A 246 -13.81 -11.51 -6.99
CA TRP A 246 -13.59 -11.01 -5.63
C TRP A 246 -13.58 -9.46 -5.58
N MET A 247 -12.93 -8.80 -6.54
CA MET A 247 -12.88 -7.34 -6.61
C MET A 247 -14.25 -6.71 -6.95
N ASP A 248 -15.07 -7.35 -7.77
CA ASP A 248 -16.43 -6.87 -8.04
C ASP A 248 -17.31 -6.95 -6.79
N ASP A 249 -17.30 -8.09 -6.10
CA ASP A 249 -18.02 -8.27 -4.84
C ASP A 249 -17.57 -7.25 -3.79
N PHE A 250 -16.26 -7.06 -3.68
CA PHE A 250 -15.67 -6.12 -2.75
C PHE A 250 -16.08 -4.67 -3.09
N SER A 251 -16.05 -4.29 -4.37
CA SER A 251 -16.54 -3.00 -4.84
C SER A 251 -18.02 -2.78 -4.49
N ALA A 252 -18.86 -3.82 -4.61
CA ALA A 252 -20.27 -3.74 -4.25
C ALA A 252 -20.47 -3.56 -2.74
N GLU A 253 -19.68 -4.24 -1.90
CA GLU A 253 -19.71 -4.04 -0.44
C GLU A 253 -19.28 -2.62 -0.04
N ILE A 254 -18.27 -2.06 -0.70
CA ILE A 254 -17.87 -0.67 -0.46
C ILE A 254 -19.00 0.29 -0.87
N TYR A 255 -19.62 0.06 -2.02
CA TYR A 255 -20.75 0.87 -2.48
C TYR A 255 -21.90 0.85 -1.47
N ALA A 256 -22.27 -0.34 -0.98
CA ALA A 256 -23.32 -0.50 0.03
C ALA A 256 -22.95 0.21 1.34
N TYR A 257 -21.69 0.12 1.78
CA TYR A 257 -21.22 0.89 2.93
C TYR A 257 -21.36 2.39 2.72
N LEU A 258 -20.99 2.93 1.56
CA LEU A 258 -21.10 4.36 1.27
C LEU A 258 -22.55 4.87 1.37
N GLU A 259 -23.55 4.06 0.99
CA GLU A 259 -24.96 4.40 1.17
C GLU A 259 -25.34 4.55 2.64
N THR A 260 -24.77 3.73 3.54
CA THR A 260 -25.02 3.86 4.99
C THR A 260 -24.43 5.13 5.61
N GLN A 261 -23.59 5.85 4.88
CA GLN A 261 -22.94 7.08 5.35
C GLN A 261 -23.71 8.35 4.94
N ARG A 262 -24.85 8.20 4.24
CA ARG A 262 -25.72 9.33 3.90
C ARG A 262 -26.32 9.95 5.17
N PRO A 263 -26.47 11.29 5.22
CA PRO A 263 -27.18 11.98 6.30
C PRO A 263 -28.64 11.58 6.45
#